data_AF-A0A1Y0RGE9-F1
#
_entry.id   AF-A0A1Y0RGE9-F1
#
_cell.length_a   1.000
_cell.length_b   1.000
_cell.length_c   1.000
_cell.angle_alpha   90.00
_cell.angle_beta   90.00
_cell.angle_gamma   90.00
#
_symmetry.space_group_name_H-M   'P 1'
#
loop_
_entity.id
_entity.type
_entity.pdbx_description
1 polymer ?
#
loop_
_entity_poly.entity_id
_entity_poly.type
_entity_poly.pdbx_seq_one_letter_code
_entity_poly.pdbx_strand_id
1 'polypeptide(L)' 'MDVELQILKHLPRDAYPTVAIIDEYCAEYKELFKEVRNYECFKYLHLGIMNQFKPCYVSG' A
#
# COMPACT_ATOMS: atom_id res chain seq x y z
N MET A 1 -14.90 -21.76 23.61
CA MET A 1 -13.66 -21.06 23.99
C MET A 1 -13.12 -20.54 22.69
N ASP A 2 -13.57 -19.35 22.31
CA ASP A 2 -13.52 -18.79 20.94
C ASP A 2 -12.62 -17.55 20.88
N VAL A 3 -11.75 -17.41 21.88
CA VAL A 3 -10.86 -16.27 22.06
C VAL A 3 -9.81 -16.24 20.94
N GLU A 4 -9.28 -17.39 20.53
CA GLU A 4 -8.31 -17.49 19.42
C GLU A 4 -8.90 -17.06 18.08
N LEU A 5 -10.15 -17.44 17.78
CA LEU A 5 -10.84 -17.05 16.54
C LEU A 5 -11.17 -15.56 16.49
N GLN A 6 -11.43 -14.92 17.64
CA GLN A 6 -11.62 -13.47 17.73
C GLN A 6 -10.30 -12.71 17.55
N ILE A 7 -9.19 -13.24 18.07
CA ILE A 7 -7.85 -12.63 17.88
C ILE A 7 -7.44 -12.68 16.40
N LEU A 8 -7.69 -13.79 15.69
CA LEU A 8 -7.39 -13.91 14.26
C LEU A 8 -8.13 -12.88 13.39
N LYS A 9 -9.35 -12.48 13.80
CA LYS A 9 -10.14 -11.45 13.10
C LYS A 9 -9.60 -10.03 13.24
N HIS A 10 -8.82 -9.75 14.27
CA HIS A 10 -8.22 -8.45 14.53
C HIS A 10 -6.77 -8.38 14.05
N LEU A 11 -6.26 -9.45 13.42
CA LEU A 11 -4.92 -9.43 12.85
C LEU A 11 -4.88 -8.36 11.75
N PRO A 12 -3.90 -7.44 11.79
CA PRO A 12 -3.75 -6.43 10.75
C PRO A 12 -3.56 -7.13 9.40
N ARG A 13 -4.47 -6.85 8.45
CA ARG A 13 -4.39 -7.34 7.08
C ARG A 13 -3.07 -6.89 6.44
N ASP A 14 -2.47 -7.70 5.57
CA ASP A 14 -1.39 -7.20 4.74
C ASP A 14 -1.88 -6.15 3.73
N ALA A 15 -1.03 -5.17 3.44
CA ALA A 15 -1.33 -4.14 2.45
C ALA A 15 -1.43 -4.75 1.04
N TYR A 16 -2.36 -4.25 0.22
CA TYR A 16 -2.46 -4.68 -1.17
C TYR A 16 -1.18 -4.31 -1.96
N PRO A 17 -0.69 -5.22 -2.81
CA PRO A 17 0.42 -4.93 -3.71
C PRO A 17 0.00 -3.87 -4.75
N THR A 18 0.95 -3.06 -5.21
CA THR A 18 0.73 -2.07 -6.26
C THR A 18 1.67 -2.32 -7.44
N VAL A 19 2.51 -1.36 -7.81
CA VAL A 19 3.56 -1.51 -8.83
C VAL A 19 4.86 -1.86 -8.12
N ALA A 20 5.62 -2.84 -8.61
CA ALA A 20 6.81 -3.38 -7.95
C ALA A 20 7.78 -2.29 -7.45
N ILE A 21 8.01 -1.25 -8.26
CA ILE A 21 8.88 -0.12 -7.90
C ILE A 21 8.38 0.64 -6.67
N ILE A 22 7.06 0.83 -6.55
CA ILE A 22 6.46 1.46 -5.36
C ILE A 22 6.50 0.52 -4.18
N ASP A 23 6.20 -0.76 -4.39
CA ASP A 23 6.20 -1.75 -3.34
C ASP A 23 7.59 -1.89 -2.70
N GLU A 24 8.64 -1.93 -3.52
CA GLU A 24 10.04 -1.95 -3.08
C GLU A 24 10.43 -0.66 -2.36
N TYR A 25 10.15 0.51 -2.96
CA TYR A 25 10.44 1.80 -2.33
C TYR A 25 9.71 1.99 -1.00
N CYS A 26 8.43 1.64 -0.94
CA CYS A 26 7.62 1.77 0.27
C CYS A 26 7.90 0.66 1.29
N ALA A 27 8.63 -0.42 0.96
CA ALA A 27 8.89 -1.52 1.90
C ALA A 27 9.63 -1.03 3.15
N GLU A 28 10.62 -0.15 2.98
CA GLU A 28 11.42 0.42 4.07
C GLU A 28 10.58 1.29 5.02
N TYR A 29 9.50 1.89 4.52
CA TYR A 29 8.61 2.75 5.30
C TYR A 29 7.46 1.98 5.96
N LYS A 30 7.34 0.67 5.77
CA LYS A 30 6.21 -0.13 6.30
C LYS A 30 6.07 0.00 7.82
N GLU A 31 7.19 0.00 8.55
CA GLU A 31 7.20 0.07 10.02
C GLU A 31 6.84 1.46 10.57
N LEU A 32 6.88 2.51 9.74
CA LEU A 32 6.48 3.86 10.13
C LEU A 32 4.96 3.96 10.35
N PHE A 33 4.18 3.08 9.72
CA PHE A 33 2.73 3.12 9.76
C PHE A 33 2.16 2.04 10.70
N LYS A 34 1.50 2.49 11.76
CA LYS A 34 0.76 1.60 12.67
C LYS A 34 -0.50 1.01 12.03
N GLU A 35 -1.09 1.74 11.07
CA GLU A 35 -2.28 1.31 10.35
C GLU A 35 -1.94 0.95 8.90
N VAL A 36 -2.35 -0.25 8.50
CA VAL A 36 -2.19 -0.78 7.13
C VAL A 36 -2.82 0.16 6.09
N ARG A 37 -3.98 0.77 6.41
CA ARG A 37 -4.67 1.70 5.51
C ARG A 37 -3.85 2.97 5.22
N ASN A 38 -3.12 3.49 6.21
CA ASN A 38 -2.27 4.66 6.01
C ASN A 38 -1.09 4.33 5.11
N TYR A 39 -0.51 3.14 5.27
CA TYR A 39 0.53 2.63 4.39
C TYR A 39 0.02 2.43 2.96
N GLU A 40 -1.18 1.92 2.77
CA GLU A 40 -1.81 1.81 1.44
C GLU A 40 -2.03 3.18 0.80
N CYS A 41 -2.59 4.15 1.53
CA CYS A 41 -2.74 5.53 1.05
C CYS A 41 -1.41 6.15 0.64
N PHE A 42 -0.33 5.90 1.39
CA PHE A 42 1.02 6.36 1.06
C PHE A 42 1.50 5.76 -0.28
N LYS A 43 1.29 4.46 -0.51
CA LYS A 43 1.63 3.81 -1.79
C LYS A 43 0.82 4.39 -2.96
N TYR A 44 -0.48 4.63 -2.78
CA TYR A 44 -1.33 5.24 -3.82
C TYR A 44 -0.96 6.69 -4.11
N LEU A 45 -0.48 7.45 -3.12
CA LEU A 45 0.03 8.81 -3.35
C LEU A 45 1.24 8.79 -4.29
N HIS A 46 2.20 7.89 -4.05
CA HIS A 46 3.38 7.72 -4.91
C HIS A 46 2.99 7.28 -6.32
N LEU A 47 2.00 6.40 -6.44
CA LEU A 47 1.46 5.98 -7.73
C LEU A 47 0.84 7.16 -8.49
N GLY A 48 0.07 8.00 -7.81
CA GLY A 48 -0.54 9.20 -8.40
C GLY A 48 0.51 10.19 -8.90
N ILE A 49 1.57 10.44 -8.12
CA ILE A 49 2.68 11.31 -8.52
C ILE A 49 3.41 10.75 -9.75
N MET A 50 3.75 9.46 -9.75
CA MET A 50 4.43 8.84 -10.90
C MET A 50 3.56 8.78 -12.15
N ASN A 51 2.24 8.61 -12.01
CA ASN A 51 1.33 8.61 -13.15
C ASN A 51 1.26 10.00 -13.83
N GLN A 52 1.47 11.09 -13.09
CA GLN A 52 1.58 12.44 -13.66
C GLN A 52 2.87 12.64 -14.47
N PHE A 53 3.91 11.85 -14.20
CA PHE A 53 5.15 11.89 -14.97
C PHE A 53 5.08 11.13 -16.28
N LYS A 54 4.00 10.37 -16.56
CA LYS A 54 3.79 9.81 -17.88
C LYS A 54 3.44 10.99 -18.81
N PRO A 55 4.36 11.43 -19.70
CA PRO A 55 3.98 12.44 -20.69
C PRO A 55 2.84 11.84 -21.50
N CYS A 56 1.83 12.64 -21.79
CA CYS A 56 0.77 12.27 -22.73
C CYS A 56 1.41 11.97 -24.09
N TYR A 57 1.94 10.76 -24.30
CA TYR A 57 2.12 10.20 -25.63
C TYR A 57 0.73 9.90 -26.14
N VAL A 58 0.17 10.94 -26.78
CA VAL A 58 -0.81 10.92 -27.86
C VAL A 58 -1.41 9.53 -28.08
N SER A 59 -2.57 9.27 -27.46
CA SER A 59 -3.54 8.36 -28.07
C SER A 59 -4.18 9.14 -29.21
N GLY A 60 -3.93 8.67 -30.44
CA GLY A 60 -4.51 9.22 -31.67
C GLY A 60 -6.00 8.98 -31.81
#